data_AF-A0A2Z5JK35-F1
#
_entry.id   AF-A0A2Z5JK35-F1
#
_cell.length_a   1.000
_cell.length_b   1.000
_cell.length_c   1.000
_cell.angle_alpha   90.00
_cell.angle_beta   90.00
_cell.angle_gamma   90.00
#
_symmetry.space_group_name_H-M   'P 1'
#
loop_
_entity.id
_entity.type
_entity.pdbx_description
1 polymer ?
#
loop_
_entity_poly.entity_id
_entity_poly.type
_entity_poly.pdbx_seq_one_letter_code
_entity_poly.pdbx_strand_id
1 'polypeptide(L)'
;MEAERLVGVSRRALAQSRCTPDIIAEAWQAQALAQAIGSRLAADGPKELRGEARGLSEIGGRSGGALDHPAARAGVARAAQLSELSEPRATLTGLGTLLGEVGIALVGVACETDEQGLYWQCMEAIDAADESMDRVHGMLRRLDEQDRERQQDLERGRERDGPYGAIRGPAGSAAGQP
;
A
#
# COMPACT_ATOMS: atom_id res chain seq x y z
N MET A 1 15.16 -7.96 3.18
CA MET A 1 15.08 -7.34 1.84
C MET A 1 14.12 -6.16 1.91
N GLU A 2 14.40 -5.12 1.14
CA GLU A 2 13.54 -3.94 1.01
C GLU A 2 12.23 -4.23 0.27
N ALA A 3 11.14 -3.63 0.73
CA ALA A 3 9.80 -3.81 0.20
C ALA A 3 9.69 -3.49 -1.30
N GLU A 4 10.21 -2.36 -1.75
CA GLU A 4 10.17 -1.95 -3.16
C GLU A 4 10.85 -2.99 -4.07
N ARG A 5 12.01 -3.49 -3.64
CA ARG A 5 12.73 -4.54 -4.38
C ARG A 5 11.92 -5.83 -4.48
N LEU A 6 11.24 -6.23 -3.40
CA LEU A 6 10.38 -7.41 -3.40
C LEU A 6 9.19 -7.25 -4.34
N VAL A 7 8.55 -6.08 -4.36
CA VAL A 7 7.48 -5.76 -5.31
C VAL A 7 7.99 -5.88 -6.74
N GLY A 8 9.15 -5.30 -7.04
CA GLY A 8 9.77 -5.40 -8.37
C GLY A 8 10.12 -6.84 -8.79
N VAL A 9 10.52 -7.69 -7.84
CA VAL A 9 10.75 -9.12 -8.09
C VAL A 9 9.44 -9.83 -8.41
N SER A 10 8.39 -9.62 -7.61
CA SER A 10 7.08 -10.25 -7.83
C SER A 10 6.46 -9.82 -9.17
N ARG A 11 6.57 -8.54 -9.57
CA ARG A 11 6.10 -8.08 -10.89
C ARG A 11 6.81 -8.79 -12.04
N ARG A 12 8.13 -8.93 -11.96
CA ARG A 12 8.89 -9.66 -12.99
C ARG A 12 8.52 -11.13 -13.05
N ALA A 13 8.29 -11.76 -11.91
CA ALA A 13 7.89 -13.16 -11.84
C ALA A 13 6.51 -13.36 -12.48
N LEU A 14 5.52 -12.54 -12.13
CA LEU A 14 4.20 -12.56 -12.76
C LEU A 14 4.26 -12.34 -14.28
N ALA A 15 5.05 -11.38 -14.75
CA ALA A 15 5.22 -11.11 -16.18
C ALA A 15 5.90 -12.27 -16.95
N GLN A 16 6.59 -13.16 -16.24
CA GLN A 16 7.25 -14.34 -16.81
C GLN A 16 6.37 -15.60 -16.74
N SER A 17 5.30 -15.60 -15.96
CA SER A 17 4.34 -16.70 -15.86
C SER A 17 3.64 -16.92 -17.19
N ARG A 18 3.59 -18.17 -17.65
CA ARG A 18 3.02 -18.54 -18.97
C ARG A 18 1.87 -19.53 -18.89
N CYS A 19 1.66 -20.14 -17.73
CA CYS A 19 0.60 -21.12 -17.54
C CYS A 19 -0.21 -20.77 -16.30
N THR A 20 -1.44 -21.28 -16.27
CA THR A 20 -2.40 -21.05 -15.19
C THR A 20 -1.82 -21.31 -13.79
N PRO A 21 -1.15 -22.43 -13.49
CA PRO A 21 -0.57 -22.67 -12.17
C PRO A 21 0.45 -21.60 -11.74
N ASP A 22 1.29 -21.13 -12.66
CA ASP A 22 2.29 -20.09 -12.36
C ASP A 22 1.61 -18.75 -12.06
N ILE A 23 0.54 -18.41 -12.77
CA ILE A 23 -0.24 -17.19 -12.52
C ILE A 23 -0.92 -17.25 -11.14
N ILE A 24 -1.56 -18.37 -10.78
CA ILE A 24 -2.19 -18.53 -9.47
C ILE A 24 -1.15 -18.46 -8.34
N ALA A 25 0.02 -19.09 -8.52
CA ALA A 25 1.11 -19.02 -7.54
C ALA A 25 1.64 -17.59 -7.35
N GLU A 26 1.78 -16.83 -8.44
CA GLU A 26 2.25 -15.44 -8.38
C GLU A 26 1.20 -14.48 -7.80
N ALA A 27 -0.08 -14.71 -8.08
CA ALA A 27 -1.19 -14.00 -7.43
C ALA A 27 -1.19 -14.20 -5.91
N TRP A 28 -0.96 -15.44 -5.45
CA TRP A 28 -0.79 -15.73 -4.03
C TRP A 28 0.38 -14.98 -3.40
N GLN A 29 1.54 -15.00 -4.06
CA GLN A 29 2.73 -14.30 -3.58
C GLN A 29 2.51 -12.80 -3.48
N ALA A 30 1.80 -12.21 -4.43
CA ALA A 30 1.43 -10.80 -4.39
C ALA A 30 0.53 -10.49 -3.19
N GLN A 31 -0.47 -11.34 -2.90
CA GLN A 31 -1.34 -11.16 -1.74
C GLN A 31 -0.58 -11.30 -0.41
N ALA A 32 0.27 -12.31 -0.29
CA ALA A 32 1.13 -12.47 0.89
C ALA A 32 2.06 -11.27 1.09
N LEU A 33 2.60 -10.70 0.01
CA LEU A 33 3.43 -9.50 0.06
C LEU A 33 2.62 -8.27 0.48
N ALA A 34 1.39 -8.11 -0.03
CA ALA A 34 0.48 -7.04 0.38
C ALA A 34 0.19 -7.10 1.88
N GLN A 35 -0.14 -8.29 2.41
CA GLN A 35 -0.38 -8.51 3.84
C GLN A 35 0.85 -8.17 4.69
N ALA A 36 2.05 -8.57 4.25
CA ALA A 36 3.29 -8.31 4.97
C ALA A 36 3.64 -6.80 4.99
N ILE A 37 3.45 -6.10 3.87
CA ILE A 37 3.60 -4.64 3.78
C ILE A 37 2.58 -3.95 4.69
N GLY A 38 1.32 -4.37 4.67
CA GLY A 38 0.26 -3.86 5.56
C GLY A 38 0.61 -4.05 7.03
N SER A 39 1.06 -5.25 7.40
CA SER A 39 1.48 -5.57 8.78
C SER A 39 2.64 -4.67 9.23
N ARG A 40 3.62 -4.43 8.36
CA ARG A 40 4.76 -3.58 8.67
C ARG A 40 4.38 -2.11 8.83
N LEU A 41 3.53 -1.59 7.93
CA LEU A 41 3.01 -0.22 8.04
C LEU A 41 2.10 -0.04 9.26
N ALA A 42 1.36 -1.07 9.66
CA ALA A 42 0.53 -1.03 10.87
C ALA A 42 1.37 -0.96 12.15
N ALA A 43 2.52 -1.63 12.16
CA ALA A 43 3.45 -1.65 13.30
C ALA A 43 4.30 -0.37 13.37
N ASP A 44 5.01 -0.05 12.28
CA ASP A 44 6.10 0.93 12.29
C ASP A 44 5.76 2.19 11.47
N GLY A 45 4.68 2.18 10.69
CA GLY A 45 4.31 3.27 9.81
C GLY A 45 3.65 4.48 10.51
N PRO A 46 3.46 5.58 9.74
CA PRO A 46 2.76 6.77 10.20
C PRO A 46 1.38 6.43 10.77
N LYS A 47 0.98 7.11 11.85
CA LYS A 47 -0.26 6.79 12.60
C LYS A 47 -1.50 6.86 11.73
N GLU A 48 -1.49 7.75 10.75
CA GLU A 48 -2.58 8.06 9.82
C GLU A 48 -2.80 6.94 8.81
N LEU A 49 -1.77 6.11 8.58
CA LEU A 49 -1.85 4.94 7.69
C LEU A 49 -2.30 3.67 8.42
N ARG A 50 -2.14 3.59 9.75
CA ARG A 50 -2.32 2.35 10.52
C ARG A 50 -3.69 1.69 10.34
N GLY A 51 -4.76 2.47 10.17
CA GLY A 51 -6.10 1.93 9.93
C GLY A 51 -6.19 1.12 8.64
N GLU A 52 -5.75 1.71 7.51
CA GLU A 52 -5.77 1.02 6.21
C GLU A 52 -4.70 -0.07 6.15
N ALA A 53 -3.55 0.14 6.79
CA ALA A 53 -2.48 -0.84 6.85
C ALA A 53 -2.92 -2.12 7.59
N ARG A 54 -3.71 -1.98 8.67
CA ARG A 54 -4.34 -3.13 9.34
C ARG A 54 -5.37 -3.80 8.43
N GLY A 55 -6.23 -3.02 7.77
CA GLY A 55 -7.15 -3.55 6.78
C GLY A 55 -6.42 -4.39 5.72
N LEU A 56 -5.39 -3.82 5.10
CA LEU A 56 -4.55 -4.50 4.11
C LEU A 56 -3.90 -5.79 4.64
N SER A 57 -3.46 -5.79 5.91
CA SER A 57 -2.86 -6.99 6.53
C SER A 57 -3.84 -8.16 6.71
N GLU A 58 -5.15 -7.88 6.71
CA GLU A 58 -6.20 -8.85 6.97
C GLU A 58 -6.88 -9.38 5.68
N ILE A 59 -6.74 -8.67 4.55
CA ILE A 59 -7.35 -9.05 3.26
C ILE A 59 -6.77 -10.38 2.79
N GLY A 60 -7.64 -11.33 2.46
CA GLY A 60 -7.25 -12.68 2.03
C GLY A 60 -6.82 -13.62 3.16
N GLY A 61 -6.70 -13.14 4.41
CA GLY A 61 -6.44 -13.99 5.59
C GLY A 61 -7.71 -14.58 6.22
N ARG A 62 -8.88 -14.01 5.90
CA ARG A 62 -10.19 -14.41 6.45
C ARG A 62 -10.84 -15.59 5.72
N SER A 63 -10.46 -15.83 4.47
CA SER A 63 -10.98 -16.92 3.64
C SER A 63 -10.01 -18.10 3.69
N GLY A 64 -10.15 -18.97 4.70
CA GLY A 64 -9.35 -20.18 4.90
C GLY A 64 -9.49 -21.28 3.83
N GLY A 65 -9.77 -20.93 2.58
CA GLY A 65 -9.96 -21.86 1.48
C GLY A 65 -9.49 -21.39 0.10
N ALA A 66 -9.17 -20.11 -0.11
CA ALA A 66 -8.89 -19.63 -1.47
C ALA A 66 -7.45 -19.91 -1.94
N LEU A 67 -6.50 -20.14 -1.03
CA LEU A 67 -5.09 -20.25 -1.40
C LEU A 67 -4.31 -21.29 -0.55
N ASP A 68 -4.90 -22.46 -0.32
CA ASP A 68 -4.12 -23.65 0.09
C ASP A 68 -3.49 -24.31 -1.17
N HIS A 69 -2.84 -23.49 -2.01
CA HIS A 69 -2.18 -23.96 -3.21
C HIS A 69 -0.92 -24.75 -2.79
N PRO A 70 -0.62 -25.94 -3.35
CA PRO A 70 0.64 -26.62 -3.13
C PRO A 70 1.92 -25.78 -3.36
N ALA A 71 1.86 -24.68 -4.12
CA ALA A 71 2.93 -23.68 -4.20
C ALA A 71 3.18 -22.94 -2.87
N ALA A 72 2.15 -22.73 -2.04
CA ALA A 72 2.27 -22.24 -0.66
C ALA A 72 2.96 -23.28 0.25
N ARG A 73 2.74 -24.58 0.02
CA ARG A 73 3.39 -25.67 0.76
C ARG A 73 4.89 -25.83 0.45
N ALA A 74 5.37 -25.30 -0.69
CA ALA A 74 6.79 -25.29 -1.05
C ALA A 74 7.63 -24.29 -0.23
N GLY A 75 6.99 -23.45 0.60
CA GLY A 75 7.61 -22.99 1.83
C GLY A 75 8.67 -21.89 1.75
N VAL A 76 8.57 -20.90 0.85
CA VAL A 76 9.16 -19.57 1.10
C VAL A 76 8.33 -18.48 0.43
N ALA A 77 7.33 -17.93 1.12
CA ALA A 77 6.69 -16.71 0.66
C ALA A 77 7.79 -15.62 0.50
N ARG A 78 7.87 -14.96 -0.66
CA ARG A 78 8.80 -13.85 -0.85
C ARG A 78 8.53 -12.74 0.17
N ALA A 79 7.29 -12.63 0.62
CA ALA A 79 6.88 -11.81 1.75
C ALA A 79 7.70 -12.04 3.04
N ALA A 80 8.16 -13.27 3.31
CA ALA A 80 8.99 -13.58 4.48
C ALA A 80 10.40 -12.96 4.42
N GLN A 81 10.85 -12.55 3.22
CA GLN A 81 12.12 -11.85 3.05
C GLN A 81 12.01 -10.34 3.33
N LEU A 82 10.80 -9.83 3.57
CA LEU A 82 10.57 -8.43 3.89
C LEU A 82 11.19 -8.11 5.26
N SER A 83 12.20 -7.25 5.28
CA SER A 83 12.86 -6.82 6.52
C SER A 83 12.71 -5.33 6.78
N GLU A 84 12.50 -4.53 5.74
CA GLU A 84 12.58 -3.08 5.78
C GLU A 84 11.58 -2.45 4.80
N LEU A 85 11.07 -1.28 5.18
CA LEU A 85 10.17 -0.46 4.39
C LEU A 85 10.61 1.00 4.57
N SER A 86 11.54 1.43 3.72
CA SER A 86 12.18 2.74 3.80
C SER A 86 11.38 3.83 3.10
N GLU A 87 10.80 3.51 1.93
CA GLU A 87 10.03 4.43 1.09
C GLU A 87 8.57 3.97 0.96
N PRO A 88 7.67 4.38 1.88
CA PRO A 88 6.27 3.94 1.87
C PRO A 88 5.53 4.30 0.59
N ARG A 89 5.72 5.52 0.07
CA ARG A 89 5.04 5.96 -1.14
C ARG A 89 5.42 5.12 -2.36
N ALA A 90 6.72 4.97 -2.62
CA ALA A 90 7.22 4.18 -3.75
C ALA A 90 6.79 2.71 -3.65
N THR A 91 6.88 2.13 -2.45
CA THR A 91 6.44 0.76 -2.16
C THR A 91 4.95 0.58 -2.45
N LEU A 92 4.10 1.49 -1.96
CA LEU A 92 2.65 1.43 -2.15
C LEU A 92 2.25 1.63 -3.62
N THR A 93 2.89 2.55 -4.34
CA THR A 93 2.64 2.73 -5.78
C THR A 93 3.03 1.48 -6.58
N GLY A 94 4.17 0.88 -6.28
CA GLY A 94 4.59 -0.37 -6.90
C GLY A 94 3.65 -1.52 -6.58
N LEU A 95 3.19 -1.61 -5.33
CA LEU A 95 2.25 -2.64 -4.88
C LEU A 95 0.89 -2.50 -5.60
N GLY A 96 0.35 -1.28 -5.71
CA GLY A 96 -0.89 -1.04 -6.47
C GLY A 96 -0.77 -1.47 -7.92
N THR A 97 0.37 -1.21 -8.57
CA THR A 97 0.64 -1.68 -9.93
C THR A 97 0.66 -3.22 -10.01
N LEU A 98 1.35 -3.88 -9.09
CA LEU A 98 1.40 -5.35 -9.02
C LEU A 98 0.01 -5.95 -8.84
N LEU A 99 -0.82 -5.39 -7.94
CA LEU A 99 -2.18 -5.88 -7.69
C LEU A 99 -3.07 -5.74 -8.93
N GLY A 100 -2.95 -4.63 -9.68
CA GLY A 100 -3.64 -4.46 -10.95
C GLY A 100 -3.21 -5.48 -12.01
N GLU A 101 -1.90 -5.74 -12.13
CA GLU A 101 -1.35 -6.77 -13.02
C GLU A 101 -1.85 -8.17 -12.65
N VAL A 102 -1.92 -8.49 -11.35
CA VAL A 102 -2.49 -9.74 -10.84
C VAL A 102 -3.97 -9.87 -11.20
N GLY A 103 -4.77 -8.83 -10.98
CA GLY A 103 -6.20 -8.84 -11.31
C GLY A 103 -6.44 -9.15 -12.80
N ILE A 104 -5.70 -8.49 -13.70
CA ILE A 104 -5.78 -8.74 -15.14
C ILE A 104 -5.40 -10.18 -15.48
N ALA A 105 -4.31 -10.69 -14.90
CA ALA A 105 -3.86 -12.06 -15.17
C ALA A 105 -4.89 -13.11 -14.71
N LEU A 106 -5.52 -12.89 -13.55
CA LEU A 106 -6.56 -13.76 -13.01
C LEU A 106 -7.86 -13.73 -13.83
N VAL A 107 -8.22 -12.58 -14.40
CA VAL A 107 -9.34 -12.50 -15.37
C VAL A 107 -9.06 -13.40 -16.58
N GLY A 108 -7.83 -13.37 -17.10
CA GLY A 108 -7.41 -14.27 -18.19
C GLY A 108 -7.61 -15.74 -17.83
N VAL A 109 -7.13 -16.16 -16.65
CA VAL A 109 -7.32 -17.54 -16.15
C VAL A 109 -8.81 -17.89 -16.01
N ALA A 110 -9.60 -17.00 -15.43
CA ALA A 110 -11.04 -17.21 -15.24
C ALA A 110 -11.80 -17.35 -16.56
N CYS A 111 -11.36 -16.66 -17.62
CA CYS A 111 -11.95 -16.77 -18.96
C CYS A 111 -11.57 -18.06 -19.68
N GLU A 112 -10.39 -18.63 -19.39
CA GLU A 112 -9.87 -19.83 -20.06
C GLU A 112 -10.28 -21.15 -19.37
N THR A 113 -10.71 -21.09 -18.11
CA THR A 113 -11.06 -22.28 -17.33
C THR A 113 -12.51 -22.72 -17.55
N ASP A 114 -12.70 -24.01 -17.84
CA ASP A 114 -14.01 -24.67 -17.77
C ASP A 114 -14.30 -25.22 -16.36
N GLU A 115 -13.31 -25.21 -15.46
CA GLU A 115 -13.44 -25.70 -14.08
C GLU A 115 -14.11 -24.64 -13.19
N GLN A 116 -15.35 -24.91 -12.75
CA GLN A 116 -16.13 -24.01 -11.90
C GLN A 116 -15.42 -23.64 -10.59
N GLY A 117 -14.68 -24.59 -9.99
CA GLY A 117 -13.92 -24.35 -8.77
C GLY A 117 -12.77 -23.34 -8.98
N LEU A 118 -12.04 -23.47 -10.08
CA LEU A 118 -10.95 -22.56 -10.43
C LEU A 118 -11.47 -21.17 -10.79
N TYR A 119 -12.60 -21.09 -11.51
CA TYR A 119 -13.28 -19.83 -11.78
C TYR A 119 -13.60 -19.08 -10.47
N TRP A 120 -14.25 -19.75 -9.51
CA TRP A 120 -14.61 -19.11 -8.25
C TRP A 120 -13.38 -18.68 -7.43
N GLN A 121 -12.32 -19.50 -7.40
CA GLN A 121 -11.06 -19.12 -6.78
C GLN A 121 -10.45 -17.87 -7.42
N CYS A 122 -10.52 -17.73 -8.75
CA CYS A 122 -10.06 -16.53 -9.43
C CYS A 122 -10.91 -15.30 -9.04
N MET A 123 -12.23 -15.45 -8.94
CA MET A 123 -13.10 -14.35 -8.52
C MET A 123 -12.78 -13.85 -7.11
N GLU A 124 -12.58 -14.76 -6.15
CA GLU A 124 -12.18 -14.40 -4.78
C GLU A 124 -10.81 -13.71 -4.74
N ALA A 125 -9.87 -14.17 -5.56
CA ALA A 125 -8.54 -13.58 -5.64
C ALA A 125 -8.55 -12.19 -6.33
N ILE A 126 -9.42 -11.98 -7.32
CA ILE A 126 -9.64 -10.68 -7.97
C ILE A 126 -10.25 -9.69 -6.96
N ASP A 127 -11.27 -10.11 -6.22
CA ASP A 127 -11.90 -9.29 -5.17
C ASP A 127 -10.89 -8.90 -4.09
N ALA A 128 -10.08 -9.85 -3.63
CA ALA A 128 -9.01 -9.57 -2.67
C ALA A 128 -7.95 -8.59 -3.23
N ALA A 129 -7.62 -8.68 -4.52
CA ALA A 129 -6.71 -7.74 -5.16
C ALA A 129 -7.31 -6.33 -5.26
N ASP A 130 -8.60 -6.23 -5.61
CA ASP A 130 -9.34 -4.97 -5.69
C ASP A 130 -9.45 -4.28 -4.32
N GLU A 131 -9.87 -5.02 -3.29
CA GLU A 131 -9.92 -4.48 -1.93
C GLU A 131 -8.51 -4.04 -1.47
N SER A 132 -7.47 -4.81 -1.81
CA SER A 132 -6.09 -4.43 -1.48
C SER A 132 -5.66 -3.15 -2.20
N MET A 133 -6.06 -2.95 -3.46
CA MET A 133 -5.81 -1.71 -4.21
C MET A 133 -6.51 -0.51 -3.58
N ASP A 134 -7.75 -0.68 -3.11
CA ASP A 134 -8.49 0.37 -2.42
C ASP A 134 -7.78 0.82 -1.14
N ARG A 135 -7.27 -0.12 -0.34
CA ARG A 135 -6.45 0.22 0.86
C ARG A 135 -5.17 0.96 0.47
N VAL A 136 -4.49 0.52 -0.59
CA VAL A 136 -3.27 1.15 -1.10
C VAL A 136 -3.55 2.58 -1.56
N HIS A 137 -4.59 2.81 -2.35
CA HIS A 137 -5.00 4.13 -2.80
C HIS A 137 -5.40 5.04 -1.62
N GLY A 138 -6.11 4.49 -0.63
CA GLY A 138 -6.44 5.20 0.60
C GLY A 138 -5.20 5.69 1.36
N MET A 139 -4.17 4.86 1.47
CA MET A 139 -2.90 5.23 2.10
C MET A 139 -2.12 6.27 1.29
N LEU A 140 -2.04 6.11 -0.04
CA LEU A 140 -1.37 7.08 -0.92
C LEU A 140 -2.02 8.46 -0.83
N ARG A 141 -3.36 8.52 -0.82
CA ARG A 141 -4.10 9.78 -0.64
C ARG A 141 -3.77 10.47 0.69
N ARG A 142 -3.66 9.72 1.78
CA ARG A 142 -3.27 10.29 3.08
C ARG A 142 -1.84 10.82 3.11
N LEU A 143 -0.91 10.14 2.42
CA LEU A 143 0.45 10.65 2.26
C LEU A 143 0.46 11.97 1.47
N ASP A 144 -0.33 12.08 0.39
CA ASP A 144 -0.49 13.32 -0.36
C ASP A 144 -1.07 14.46 0.49
N GLU A 145 -2.08 14.17 1.33
CA GLU A 145 -2.69 15.14 2.24
C GLU A 145 -1.66 15.67 3.25
N GLN A 146 -0.86 14.79 3.87
CA GLN A 146 0.18 15.18 4.82
C GLN A 146 1.29 16.03 4.19
N ASP A 147 1.70 15.70 2.97
CA ASP A 147 2.75 16.44 2.28
C ASP A 147 2.26 17.85 1.93
N ARG A 148 0.98 18.01 1.58
CA ARG A 148 0.35 19.31 1.35
C ARG A 148 0.23 20.12 2.64
N GLU A 149 -0.19 19.52 3.74
CA GLU A 149 -0.27 20.19 5.05
C GLU A 149 1.11 20.69 5.50
N ARG A 150 2.13 19.84 5.41
CA ARG A 150 3.52 20.23 5.70
C ARG A 150 3.99 21.40 4.83
N GLN A 151 3.69 21.37 3.54
CA GLN A 151 4.06 22.45 2.62
C GLN A 151 3.36 23.77 2.98
N GLN A 152 2.07 23.72 3.31
CA GLN A 152 1.31 24.91 3.73
C GLN A 152 1.84 25.49 5.04
N ASP A 153 2.22 24.65 6.00
CA ASP A 153 2.79 25.11 7.28
C ASP A 153 4.16 25.78 7.07
N LEU A 154 4.98 25.25 6.17
CA LEU A 154 6.25 25.88 5.78
C LEU A 154 6.03 27.24 5.10
N GLU A 155 5.03 27.34 4.24
CA GLU A 155 4.66 28.59 3.57
C GLU A 155 4.13 29.63 4.57
N ARG A 156 3.25 29.24 5.49
CA ARG A 156 2.76 30.12 6.58
C ARG A 156 3.87 30.54 7.53
N GLY A 157 4.81 29.65 7.84
CA GLY A 157 6.00 29.96 8.64
C GLY A 157 6.88 31.01 7.97
N ARG A 158 7.12 30.87 6.66
CA ARG A 158 7.84 31.88 5.87
C ARG A 158 7.11 33.21 5.77
N GLU A 159 5.78 33.21 5.67
CA GLU A 159 4.98 34.44 5.63
C GLU A 159 5.03 35.18 6.97
N ARG A 160 5.08 34.46 8.09
CA ARG A 160 5.24 35.01 9.45
C ARG A 160 6.65 35.58 9.70
N ASP A 161 7.69 34.92 9.19
CA ASP A 161 9.10 35.34 9.31
C ASP A 161 9.56 36.25 8.15
N GLY A 162 8.66 36.62 7.24
CA GLY A 162 8.95 37.55 6.14
C GLY A 162 9.24 38.96 6.64
N PRO A 163 9.91 39.81 5.83
CA PRO A 163 10.39 41.15 6.23
C PRO A 163 9.28 42.15 6.62
N TYR A 164 8.00 41.75 6.55
CA TYR A 164 6.83 42.54 6.92
C TYR A 164 6.15 42.08 8.23
N GLY A 165 6.62 41.00 8.88
CA GLY A 165 5.98 40.39 10.06
C GLY A 165 6.10 41.15 11.40
N ALA A 166 6.83 42.26 11.44
CA ALA A 166 7.10 43.02 12.66
C ALA A 166 6.36 44.37 12.72
N ILE A 167 5.03 44.40 12.63
CA ILE A 167 4.26 45.60 13.03
C ILE A 167 3.09 45.23 13.95
N ARG A 168 3.39 45.10 15.25
CA ARG A 168 2.58 45.69 16.34
C ARG A 168 3.28 45.49 17.69
N GLY A 169 4.13 46.43 18.07
CA GLY A 169 4.44 46.67 19.48
C GLY A 169 3.25 47.37 20.16
N PRO A 170 3.02 47.15 21.47
CA PRO A 170 1.92 47.79 22.18
C PRO A 170 2.22 49.29 22.31
N ALA A 171 1.26 50.13 21.93
CA ALA A 171 1.32 51.56 22.19
C ALA A 171 1.30 51.76 23.72
N GLY A 172 2.47 52.01 24.29
CA GLY A 172 2.65 52.34 25.69
C GLY A 172 1.96 53.67 26.02
N SER A 173 1.23 53.62 27.13
CA SER A 173 0.56 54.70 27.82
C SER A 173 1.34 56.01 27.86
N ALA A 174 0.73 57.10 27.39
CA ALA A 174 1.10 58.44 27.80
C ALA A 174 0.22 58.84 28.98
N ALA A 175 0.78 58.71 30.19
CA ALA A 175 0.23 59.31 31.40
C ALA A 175 0.28 60.84 31.26
N GLY A 176 -0.86 61.48 31.47
CA GLY A 176 -0.99 62.93 31.60
C GLY A 176 -1.78 63.27 32.86
N GLN A 177 -1.06 63.69 33.90
CA GLN A 177 -1.53 64.49 35.03
C GLN A 177 -0.39 65.47 35.36
N PRO A 178 -0.64 66.63 36.01
CA PRO A 178 -1.81 66.99 36.83
C PRO A 178 -2.77 68.00 36.22
#